data_AF-A0A9W9T8D0-F1
#
_entry.id   AF-A0A9W9T8D0-F1
#
_cell.length_a   1.000
_cell.length_b   1.000
_cell.length_c   1.000
_cell.angle_alpha   90.00
_cell.angle_beta   90.00
_cell.angle_gamma   90.00
#
_symmetry.space_group_name_H-M   'P 1'
#
loop_
_entity.id
_entity.type
_entity.pdbx_description
1 polymer ?
#
loop_
_entity_poly.entity_id
_entity_poly.type
_entity_poly.pdbx_seq_one_letter_code
_entity_poly.pdbx_strand_id
1 'polypeptide(L)'
;MTFNLFRVLGDVSHLASICVLIWAMHRNKSAEGVSLLTQLLYGVVFIFRYLDLLEWRSWDIKHGGFGALWNLSFKFFYLTSSFYLVFIMMKIYPRTRERERAWKFGIYSVIGSLVMAPLMMTITKDWPTHWFLEICWAFSIILESVCVLPQLLLLRQTTVPTVIDSYYLLTLGSYRAFYILNWLVRGFGSEHFWDPIAFIFGIVQTAFYLDFAWVYYSRQRVKLRNGGVVDSEDFSKSWLVNRVVNFRARRTSADEEQNLRDDEEGVDGRPSNNRWGPRGISIAADDTLDHQDQHHDADELESDREAR
;
A
#
# COMPACT_ATOMS: atom_id res chain seq x y z
N MET A 1 23.58 22.70 -11.75
CA MET A 1 23.38 22.07 -10.42
C MET A 1 24.69 21.44 -10.00
N THR A 2 25.22 21.85 -8.86
CA THR A 2 26.45 21.29 -8.30
C THR A 2 26.18 19.87 -7.81
N PHE A 3 27.02 18.90 -8.18
CA PHE A 3 26.88 17.53 -7.69
C PHE A 3 27.28 17.48 -6.23
N ASN A 4 26.31 17.18 -5.36
CA ASN A 4 26.59 16.89 -3.96
C ASN A 4 26.85 15.39 -3.82
N LEU A 5 27.85 15.03 -3.01
CA LEU A 5 28.18 13.63 -2.70
C LEU A 5 26.94 12.84 -2.23
N PHE A 6 26.13 13.45 -1.36
CA PHE A 6 24.90 12.85 -0.85
C PHE A 6 23.86 12.60 -1.94
N ARG A 7 23.75 13.46 -2.95
CA ARG A 7 22.87 13.21 -4.09
C ARG A 7 23.32 11.98 -4.88
N VAL A 8 24.62 11.89 -5.18
CA VAL A 8 25.18 10.75 -5.93
C VAL A 8 24.96 9.45 -5.17
N LEU A 9 25.27 9.43 -3.86
CA LEU A 9 25.05 8.26 -3.01
C LEU A 9 23.56 7.89 -2.91
N GLY A 10 22.68 8.88 -2.83
CA GLY A 10 21.23 8.68 -2.85
C GLY A 10 20.75 8.03 -4.15
N ASP A 11 21.18 8.57 -5.30
CA ASP A 11 20.83 8.06 -6.64
C ASP A 11 21.28 6.62 -6.82
N VAL A 12 22.54 6.33 -6.48
CA VAL A 12 23.11 4.98 -6.60
C VAL A 12 22.42 4.00 -5.64
N SER A 13 22.10 4.43 -4.42
CA SER A 13 21.39 3.58 -3.45
C SER A 13 19.98 3.24 -3.91
N HIS A 14 19.29 4.21 -4.54
CA HIS A 14 17.94 3.98 -5.07
C HIS A 14 17.98 3.02 -6.26
N LEU A 15 18.91 3.22 -7.20
CA LEU A 15 19.16 2.28 -8.30
C LEU A 15 19.48 0.88 -7.77
N ALA A 16 20.35 0.77 -6.77
CA ALA A 16 20.72 -0.49 -6.16
C ALA A 16 19.50 -1.20 -5.56
N SER A 17 18.58 -0.48 -4.90
CA SER A 17 17.36 -1.09 -4.35
C SER A 17 16.49 -1.72 -5.44
N ILE A 18 16.36 -1.09 -6.60
CA ILE A 18 15.60 -1.64 -7.73
C ILE A 18 16.30 -2.88 -8.31
N CYS A 19 17.62 -2.82 -8.48
CA CYS A 19 18.41 -3.97 -8.94
C CYS A 19 18.30 -5.16 -7.99
N VAL A 20 18.39 -4.93 -6.68
CA VAL A 20 18.25 -5.98 -5.65
C VAL A 20 16.85 -6.60 -5.71
N LEU A 21 15.80 -5.79 -5.86
CA LEU A 21 14.43 -6.28 -5.96
C LEU A 21 14.23 -7.17 -7.20
N ILE A 22 14.71 -6.72 -8.36
CA ILE A 22 14.65 -7.49 -9.62
C ILE A 22 15.41 -8.80 -9.46
N TRP A 23 16.63 -8.75 -8.94
CA TRP A 23 17.46 -9.92 -8.72
C TRP A 23 16.82 -10.90 -7.74
N ALA A 24 16.23 -10.41 -6.64
CA ALA A 24 15.55 -11.23 -5.65
C ALA A 24 14.36 -11.97 -6.26
N MET A 25 13.56 -11.32 -7.11
CA MET A 25 12.46 -11.98 -7.82
C MET A 25 12.94 -13.06 -8.78
N HIS A 26 13.99 -12.81 -9.55
CA HIS A 26 14.55 -13.81 -10.46
C HIS A 26 15.22 -14.97 -9.74
N ARG A 27 15.89 -14.71 -8.63
CA ARG A 27 16.55 -15.74 -7.82
C ARG A 27 15.53 -16.64 -7.12
N ASN A 28 14.47 -16.07 -6.58
CA ASN A 28 13.42 -16.81 -5.89
C ASN A 28 12.33 -17.37 -6.83
N LYS A 29 12.38 -17.01 -8.12
CA LYS A 29 11.36 -17.37 -9.14
C LYS A 29 9.92 -17.06 -8.68
N SER A 30 9.78 -15.96 -7.94
CA SER A 30 8.52 -15.58 -7.31
C SER A 30 8.47 -14.06 -7.10
N ALA A 31 7.27 -13.49 -7.24
CA ALA A 31 6.95 -12.12 -6.86
C ALA A 31 6.17 -12.05 -5.53
N GLU A 32 6.14 -13.14 -4.76
CA GLU A 32 5.38 -13.22 -3.52
C GLU A 32 5.86 -12.22 -2.47
N GLY A 33 4.91 -11.50 -1.87
CA GLY A 33 5.22 -10.46 -0.89
C GLY A 33 5.54 -9.09 -1.48
N VAL A 34 5.56 -8.94 -2.81
CA VAL A 34 5.67 -7.64 -3.50
C VAL A 34 4.30 -7.27 -4.07
N SER A 35 3.83 -6.06 -3.76
CA SER A 35 2.54 -5.56 -4.23
C SER A 35 2.65 -5.07 -5.67
N LEU A 36 1.84 -5.66 -6.55
CA LEU A 36 1.75 -5.26 -7.95
C LEU A 36 1.24 -3.82 -8.05
N LEU A 37 0.28 -3.46 -7.22
CA LEU A 37 -0.30 -2.12 -7.22
C LEU A 37 0.75 -1.06 -6.87
N THR A 38 1.63 -1.34 -5.91
CA THR A 38 2.74 -0.44 -5.57
C THR A 38 3.68 -0.24 -6.76
N GLN A 39 4.03 -1.31 -7.48
CA GLN A 39 4.89 -1.22 -8.68
C GLN A 39 4.21 -0.46 -9.83
N LEU A 40 2.90 -0.64 -10.01
CA LEU A 40 2.13 0.15 -10.98
C LEU A 40 2.12 1.64 -10.62
N LEU A 41 1.90 1.99 -9.34
CA LEU A 41 1.93 3.38 -8.88
C LEU A 41 3.31 4.01 -9.06
N TYR A 42 4.40 3.30 -8.75
CA TYR A 42 5.76 3.77 -9.05
C TYR A 42 6.00 3.97 -10.56
N GLY A 43 5.43 3.09 -11.40
CA GLY A 43 5.46 3.28 -12.86
C GLY A 43 4.79 4.59 -13.28
N VAL A 44 3.60 4.88 -12.75
CA VAL A 44 2.91 6.16 -12.98
C VAL A 44 3.77 7.33 -12.50
N VAL A 45 4.36 7.25 -11.29
CA VAL A 45 5.27 8.30 -10.79
C VAL A 45 6.40 8.57 -11.77
N PHE A 46 7.12 7.55 -12.23
CA PHE A 46 8.27 7.75 -13.12
C PHE A 46 7.86 8.28 -14.49
N ILE A 47 6.71 7.87 -15.03
CA ILE A 47 6.16 8.43 -16.28
C ILE A 47 5.97 9.93 -16.12
N PHE A 48 5.21 10.37 -15.11
CA PHE A 48 4.88 11.78 -14.91
C PHE A 48 6.09 12.63 -14.48
N ARG A 49 7.03 12.04 -13.72
CA ARG A 49 8.24 12.73 -13.27
C ARG A 49 9.20 13.03 -14.40
N TYR A 50 9.28 12.14 -15.37
CA TYR A 50 10.26 12.22 -16.45
C TYR A 50 9.61 12.61 -17.79
N LEU A 51 8.43 13.22 -17.78
CA LEU A 51 7.84 13.85 -18.98
C LEU A 51 8.73 14.95 -19.55
N ASP A 52 9.60 15.54 -18.74
CA ASP A 52 10.62 16.48 -19.20
C ASP A 52 11.63 15.84 -20.18
N LEU A 53 11.72 14.50 -20.25
CA LEU A 53 12.44 13.81 -21.32
C LEU A 53 11.84 14.08 -22.70
N LEU A 54 10.60 14.55 -22.82
CA LEU A 54 10.03 14.93 -24.12
C LEU A 54 10.53 16.30 -24.58
N GLU A 55 11.09 17.10 -23.67
CA GLU A 55 11.69 18.38 -24.02
C GLU A 55 13.09 18.17 -24.61
N TRP A 56 13.36 18.80 -25.75
CA TRP A 56 14.67 18.78 -26.42
C TRP A 56 15.82 19.15 -25.46
N ARG A 57 15.58 20.10 -24.54
CA ARG A 57 16.56 20.57 -23.56
C ARG A 57 17.09 19.47 -22.64
N SER A 58 16.29 18.44 -22.34
CA SER A 58 16.70 17.33 -21.49
C SER A 58 17.78 16.43 -22.12
N TRP A 59 17.93 16.49 -23.44
CA TRP A 59 18.88 15.69 -24.22
C TRP A 59 20.16 16.46 -24.55
N ASP A 60 20.27 17.70 -24.11
CA ASP A 60 21.39 18.56 -24.43
C ASP A 60 22.64 18.24 -23.58
N ILE A 61 23.33 17.17 -24.00
CA ILE A 61 24.57 16.71 -23.38
C ILE A 61 25.71 17.71 -23.67
N LYS A 62 25.65 18.44 -24.79
CA LYS A 62 26.71 19.38 -25.20
C LYS A 62 26.81 20.56 -24.25
N HIS A 63 25.68 21.13 -23.83
CA HIS A 63 25.66 22.25 -22.90
C HIS A 63 25.60 21.81 -21.42
N GLY A 64 25.04 20.64 -21.11
CA GLY A 64 24.90 20.13 -19.75
C GLY A 64 26.08 19.30 -19.21
N GLY A 65 27.03 18.91 -20.07
CA GLY A 65 28.23 18.14 -19.71
C GLY A 65 27.90 16.78 -19.07
N PHE A 66 28.78 16.31 -18.17
CA PHE A 66 28.61 15.03 -17.46
C PHE A 66 27.30 14.96 -16.65
N GLY A 67 26.80 16.10 -16.17
CA GLY A 67 25.60 16.14 -15.36
C GLY A 67 24.31 15.84 -16.10
N ALA A 68 24.20 16.28 -17.35
CA ALA A 68 23.08 15.93 -18.21
C ALA A 68 23.09 14.43 -18.53
N LEU A 69 24.26 13.87 -18.87
CA LEU A 69 24.40 12.44 -19.14
C LEU A 69 24.00 11.59 -17.93
N TRP A 70 24.48 11.92 -16.73
CA TRP A 70 24.12 11.25 -15.48
C TRP A 70 22.59 11.22 -15.31
N ASN A 71 21.94 12.38 -15.31
CA ASN A 71 20.49 12.45 -15.11
C ASN A 71 19.72 11.67 -16.20
N LEU A 72 20.13 11.81 -17.46
CA LEU A 72 19.50 11.10 -18.58
C LEU A 72 19.55 9.58 -18.39
N SER A 73 20.73 9.04 -18.06
CA SER A 73 20.92 7.61 -17.81
C SER A 73 20.03 7.08 -16.67
N PHE A 74 19.95 7.81 -15.55
CA PHE A 74 19.10 7.41 -14.43
C PHE A 74 17.61 7.47 -14.79
N LYS A 75 17.15 8.49 -15.52
CA LYS A 75 15.76 8.57 -15.96
C LYS A 75 15.36 7.38 -16.84
N PHE A 76 16.21 7.02 -17.81
CA PHE A 76 15.98 5.83 -18.64
C PHE A 76 15.98 4.55 -17.82
N PHE A 77 16.93 4.40 -16.89
CA PHE A 77 17.00 3.24 -16.01
C PHE A 77 15.71 3.09 -15.19
N TYR A 78 15.25 4.15 -14.51
CA TYR A 78 14.05 4.08 -13.67
C TYR A 78 12.79 3.78 -14.49
N LEU A 79 12.66 4.39 -15.66
CA LEU A 79 11.51 4.15 -16.53
C LEU A 79 11.48 2.69 -17.03
N THR A 80 12.59 2.22 -17.60
CA THR A 80 12.69 0.84 -18.13
C THR A 80 12.58 -0.22 -17.04
N SER A 81 13.25 -0.04 -15.91
CA SER A 81 13.19 -0.98 -14.79
C SER A 81 11.79 -1.05 -14.16
N SER A 82 11.07 0.07 -14.07
CA SER A 82 9.70 0.07 -13.56
C SER A 82 8.73 -0.70 -14.47
N PHE A 83 8.79 -0.49 -15.78
CA PHE A 83 8.01 -1.29 -16.73
C PHE A 83 8.40 -2.77 -16.68
N TYR A 84 9.70 -3.05 -16.54
CA TYR A 84 10.20 -4.41 -16.41
C TYR A 84 9.68 -5.10 -15.15
N LEU A 85 9.70 -4.43 -13.99
CA LEU A 85 9.14 -4.94 -12.72
C LEU A 85 7.67 -5.32 -12.88
N VAL A 86 6.85 -4.44 -13.46
CA VAL A 86 5.43 -4.71 -13.74
C VAL A 86 5.30 -5.90 -14.70
N PHE A 87 6.08 -5.94 -15.78
CA PHE A 87 6.05 -7.03 -16.75
C PHE A 87 6.37 -8.40 -16.13
N ILE A 88 7.42 -8.50 -15.31
CA ILE A 88 7.76 -9.77 -14.67
C ILE A 88 6.70 -10.22 -13.68
N MET A 89 6.04 -9.29 -12.97
CA MET A 89 4.98 -9.61 -12.02
C MET A 89 3.67 -10.00 -12.71
N MET A 90 3.35 -9.43 -13.88
CA MET A 90 2.12 -9.74 -14.61
C MET A 90 2.25 -10.99 -15.49
N LYS A 91 3.41 -11.24 -16.10
CA LYS A 91 3.57 -12.28 -17.12
C LYS A 91 4.41 -13.48 -16.69
N ILE A 92 5.50 -13.25 -15.97
CA ILE A 92 6.47 -14.33 -15.64
C ILE A 92 6.13 -14.99 -14.31
N TYR A 93 5.85 -14.18 -13.28
CA TYR A 93 5.53 -14.63 -11.93
C TYR A 93 4.14 -14.14 -11.46
N PRO A 94 3.06 -14.43 -12.21
CA PRO A 94 1.72 -13.97 -11.87
C PRO A 94 1.21 -14.67 -10.60
N ARG A 95 0.93 -13.90 -9.55
CA ARG A 95 0.37 -14.44 -8.30
C ARG A 95 -0.46 -13.45 -7.50
N THR A 96 -0.39 -12.16 -7.80
CA THR A 96 -0.96 -11.08 -6.96
C THR A 96 -2.45 -10.87 -7.22
N ARG A 97 -3.30 -11.63 -6.53
CA ARG A 97 -4.69 -11.22 -6.32
C ARG A 97 -4.73 -10.15 -5.22
N GLU A 98 -4.49 -8.91 -5.62
CA GLU A 98 -4.58 -7.74 -4.74
C GLU A 98 -6.02 -7.58 -4.24
N ARG A 99 -6.19 -7.26 -2.95
CA ARG A 99 -7.51 -7.07 -2.34
C ARG A 99 -8.15 -5.79 -2.85
N GLU A 100 -9.48 -5.76 -2.98
CA GLU A 100 -10.24 -4.58 -3.38
C GLU A 100 -9.89 -3.32 -2.55
N ARG A 101 -9.64 -3.49 -1.25
CA ARG A 101 -9.20 -2.39 -0.37
C ARG A 101 -7.89 -1.74 -0.84
N ALA A 102 -6.91 -2.53 -1.28
CA ALA A 102 -5.64 -1.99 -1.78
C ALA A 102 -5.87 -1.17 -3.05
N TRP A 103 -6.71 -1.64 -3.97
CA TRP A 103 -7.12 -0.91 -5.16
C TRP A 103 -7.81 0.42 -4.85
N LYS A 104 -8.75 0.43 -3.89
CA LYS A 104 -9.38 1.67 -3.40
C LYS A 104 -8.33 2.66 -2.90
N PHE A 105 -7.38 2.21 -2.08
CA PHE A 105 -6.28 3.07 -1.61
C PHE A 105 -5.38 3.58 -2.74
N GLY A 106 -5.04 2.73 -3.73
CA GLY A 106 -4.26 3.15 -4.88
C GLY A 106 -4.97 4.22 -5.71
N ILE A 107 -6.25 4.03 -6.01
CA ILE A 107 -7.07 4.99 -6.75
C ILE A 107 -7.21 6.31 -5.97
N TYR A 108 -7.52 6.24 -4.68
CA TYR A 108 -7.61 7.44 -3.84
C TYR A 108 -6.27 8.18 -3.73
N SER A 109 -5.16 7.46 -3.76
CA SER A 109 -3.82 8.06 -3.77
C SER A 109 -3.57 8.83 -5.07
N VAL A 110 -3.96 8.25 -6.22
CA VAL A 110 -3.84 8.92 -7.53
C VAL A 110 -4.74 10.15 -7.60
N ILE A 111 -6.04 10.00 -7.27
CA ILE A 111 -7.00 11.12 -7.30
C ILE A 111 -6.58 12.22 -6.32
N GLY A 112 -6.20 11.84 -5.10
CA GLY A 112 -5.71 12.78 -4.09
C GLY A 112 -4.48 13.55 -4.58
N SER A 113 -3.53 12.86 -5.21
CA SER A 113 -2.33 13.51 -5.76
C SER A 113 -2.67 14.44 -6.92
N LEU A 114 -3.63 14.06 -7.78
CA LEU A 114 -4.06 14.85 -8.93
C LEU A 114 -4.70 16.17 -8.51
N VAL A 115 -5.51 16.15 -7.45
CA VAL A 115 -6.15 17.36 -6.88
C VAL A 115 -5.15 18.19 -6.08
N MET A 116 -4.27 17.56 -5.29
CA MET A 116 -3.33 18.26 -4.43
C MET A 116 -2.20 18.96 -5.20
N ALA A 117 -1.78 18.42 -6.35
CA ALA A 117 -0.68 18.99 -7.15
C ALA A 117 -0.92 20.46 -7.58
N PRO A 118 -2.03 20.81 -8.25
CA PRO A 118 -2.29 22.20 -8.62
C PRO A 118 -2.50 23.09 -7.38
N LEU A 119 -3.16 22.60 -6.34
CA LEU A 119 -3.37 23.36 -5.09
C LEU A 119 -2.04 23.75 -4.44
N MET A 120 -1.12 22.78 -4.28
CA MET A 120 0.19 23.06 -3.72
C MET A 120 1.01 24.00 -4.60
N MET A 121 0.88 23.89 -5.92
CA MET A 121 1.57 24.80 -6.83
C MET A 121 1.09 26.24 -6.66
N THR A 122 -0.22 26.46 -6.56
CA THR A 122 -0.78 27.82 -6.33
C THR A 122 -0.37 28.47 -5.00
N ILE A 123 -0.01 27.67 -4.00
CA ILE A 123 0.41 28.17 -2.68
C ILE A 123 1.91 28.48 -2.65
N THR A 124 2.71 27.68 -3.36
CA THR A 124 4.18 27.67 -3.19
C THR A 124 4.94 28.41 -4.29
N LYS A 125 4.38 28.54 -5.49
CA LYS A 125 5.06 29.10 -6.66
C LYS A 125 4.11 30.01 -7.45
N ASP A 126 4.66 31.09 -8.00
CA ASP A 126 3.96 31.84 -9.05
C ASP A 126 3.82 30.98 -10.31
N TRP A 127 2.72 31.15 -11.06
CA TRP A 127 2.37 30.31 -12.22
C TRP A 127 3.52 30.24 -13.23
N PRO A 128 4.18 29.09 -13.40
CA PRO A 128 5.36 28.97 -14.23
C PRO A 128 4.99 28.84 -15.72
N THR A 129 5.87 29.28 -16.63
CA THR A 129 5.67 29.19 -18.09
C THR A 129 5.36 27.76 -18.56
N HIS A 130 5.98 26.76 -17.93
CA HIS A 130 5.73 25.34 -18.17
C HIS A 130 4.78 24.72 -17.12
N TRP A 131 3.67 25.41 -16.84
CA TRP A 131 2.71 25.05 -15.80
C TRP A 131 2.29 23.57 -15.83
N PHE A 132 2.08 23.00 -17.02
CA PHE A 132 1.67 21.59 -17.15
C PHE A 132 2.72 20.62 -16.62
N LEU A 133 3.99 20.78 -17.02
CA LEU A 133 5.07 19.90 -16.60
C LEU A 133 5.39 20.06 -15.11
N GLU A 134 5.28 21.29 -14.57
CA GLU A 134 5.45 21.54 -13.14
C GLU A 134 4.31 20.90 -12.31
N ILE A 135 3.06 20.90 -12.79
CA ILE A 135 1.96 20.16 -12.16
C ILE A 135 2.22 18.66 -12.21
N CYS A 136 2.62 18.11 -13.37
CA CYS A 136 2.95 16.70 -13.50
C CYS A 136 4.12 16.28 -12.58
N TRP A 137 5.13 17.14 -12.47
CA TRP A 137 6.24 16.95 -11.54
C TRP A 137 5.76 16.95 -10.09
N ALA A 138 4.96 17.95 -9.67
CA ALA A 138 4.40 18.03 -8.32
C ALA A 138 3.49 16.83 -8.02
N PHE A 139 2.63 16.45 -8.95
CA PHE A 139 1.81 15.24 -8.89
C PHE A 139 2.68 14.00 -8.64
N SER A 140 3.79 13.85 -9.36
CA SER A 140 4.68 12.71 -9.19
C SER A 140 5.30 12.67 -7.79
N ILE A 141 5.66 13.81 -7.20
CA ILE A 141 6.25 13.91 -5.86
C ILE A 141 5.22 13.52 -4.80
N ILE A 142 3.99 14.05 -4.91
CA ILE A 142 2.90 13.75 -3.99
C ILE A 142 2.53 12.27 -4.06
N LEU A 143 2.36 11.73 -5.28
CA LEU A 143 1.99 10.34 -5.48
C LEU A 143 3.07 9.39 -4.94
N GLU A 144 4.36 9.67 -5.19
CA GLU A 144 5.46 8.84 -4.70
C GLU A 144 5.45 8.71 -3.17
N SER A 145 5.07 9.78 -2.46
CA SER A 145 5.01 9.77 -1.00
C SER A 145 4.04 8.73 -0.45
N VAL A 146 2.99 8.39 -1.20
CA VAL A 146 1.92 7.46 -0.80
C VAL A 146 1.97 6.11 -1.54
N CYS A 147 2.82 5.96 -2.55
CA CYS A 147 2.94 4.74 -3.36
C CYS A 147 3.22 3.47 -2.54
N VAL A 148 3.88 3.58 -1.38
CA VAL A 148 4.23 2.43 -0.52
C VAL A 148 3.04 1.88 0.28
N LEU A 149 1.91 2.58 0.33
CA LEU A 149 0.74 2.17 1.14
C LEU A 149 0.19 0.78 0.78
N PRO A 150 -0.03 0.42 -0.51
CA PRO A 150 -0.53 -0.92 -0.84
C PRO A 150 0.46 -2.02 -0.40
N GLN A 151 1.77 -1.77 -0.52
CA GLN A 151 2.82 -2.69 -0.06
C GLN A 151 2.77 -2.90 1.46
N LEU A 152 2.58 -1.83 2.23
CA LEU A 152 2.42 -1.89 3.68
C LEU A 152 1.21 -2.74 4.08
N LEU A 153 0.08 -2.56 3.39
CA LEU A 153 -1.14 -3.34 3.63
C LEU A 153 -0.93 -4.81 3.30
N LEU A 154 -0.24 -5.11 2.20
CA LEU A 154 0.09 -6.47 1.79
C LEU A 154 0.96 -7.16 2.83
N LEU A 155 1.99 -6.49 3.36
CA LEU A 155 2.88 -7.07 4.37
C LEU A 155 2.18 -7.38 5.70
N ARG A 156 1.19 -6.59 6.10
CA ARG A 156 0.42 -6.86 7.32
C ARG A 156 -0.50 -8.07 7.20
N GLN A 157 -0.99 -8.34 6.00
CA GLN A 157 -1.97 -9.41 5.76
C GLN A 157 -1.31 -10.72 5.32
N THR A 158 -0.06 -10.66 4.86
CA THR A 158 0.68 -11.83 4.37
C THR A 158 1.49 -12.44 5.50
N THR A 159 1.25 -13.70 5.80
CA THR A 159 2.04 -14.50 6.76
C THR A 159 3.23 -15.23 6.11
N VAL A 160 3.24 -15.33 4.77
CA VAL A 160 4.23 -16.08 3.99
C VAL A 160 5.54 -15.32 3.83
N PRO A 161 6.73 -15.95 3.96
CA PRO A 161 8.02 -15.31 3.67
C PRO A 161 7.99 -14.53 2.34
N THR A 162 8.36 -13.26 2.39
CA THR A 162 8.32 -12.37 1.23
C THR A 162 9.65 -12.43 0.48
N VAL A 163 9.63 -12.17 -0.83
CA VAL A 163 10.85 -11.99 -1.64
C VAL A 163 11.65 -10.75 -1.23
N ILE A 164 11.03 -9.83 -0.49
CA ILE A 164 11.68 -8.64 0.09
C ILE A 164 12.79 -9.08 1.06
N ASP A 165 14.03 -8.75 0.71
CA ASP A 165 15.21 -9.02 1.52
C ASP A 165 15.63 -7.80 2.36
N SER A 166 16.52 -8.03 3.32
CA SER A 166 17.07 -6.96 4.16
C SER A 166 17.95 -6.00 3.37
N TYR A 167 18.60 -6.46 2.30
CA TYR A 167 19.44 -5.63 1.43
C TYR A 167 18.62 -4.59 0.66
N TYR A 168 17.44 -4.95 0.15
CA TYR A 168 16.50 -4.03 -0.47
C TYR A 168 16.10 -2.92 0.50
N LEU A 169 15.72 -3.27 1.74
CA LEU A 169 15.34 -2.28 2.74
C LEU A 169 16.50 -1.38 3.15
N LEU A 170 17.70 -1.95 3.29
CA LEU A 170 18.89 -1.19 3.64
C LEU A 170 19.22 -0.18 2.53
N THR A 171 19.21 -0.59 1.27
CA THR A 171 19.49 0.28 0.13
C THR A 171 18.41 1.33 -0.07
N LEU A 172 17.14 0.97 0.09
CA LEU A 172 16.00 1.88 0.06
C LEU A 172 16.05 2.91 1.20
N GLY A 173 16.40 2.48 2.42
CA GLY A 173 16.57 3.37 3.57
C GLY A 173 17.76 4.31 3.41
N SER A 174 18.90 3.80 2.94
CA SER A 174 20.11 4.57 2.66
C SER A 174 19.86 5.67 1.64
N TYR A 175 19.13 5.34 0.57
CA TYR A 175 18.63 6.30 -0.41
C TYR A 175 17.94 7.50 0.27
N ARG A 176 16.97 7.24 1.15
CA ARG A 176 16.24 8.32 1.83
C ARG A 176 17.12 9.14 2.75
N ALA A 177 17.96 8.48 3.53
CA ALA A 177 18.88 9.17 4.44
C ALA A 177 19.79 10.13 3.66
N PHE A 178 20.36 9.69 2.54
CA PHE A 178 21.22 10.52 1.71
C PHE A 178 20.46 11.68 1.03
N TYR A 179 19.21 11.48 0.61
CA TYR A 179 18.40 12.55 0.06
C TYR A 179 18.03 13.63 1.09
N ILE A 180 17.73 13.23 2.33
CA ILE A 180 17.53 14.18 3.44
C ILE A 180 18.81 14.98 3.70
N LEU A 181 19.97 14.32 3.76
CA LEU A 181 21.25 15.01 3.92
C LEU A 181 21.53 15.96 2.75
N ASN A 182 21.20 15.57 1.52
CA ASN A 182 21.31 16.44 0.36
C ASN A 182 20.40 17.69 0.48
N TRP A 183 19.18 17.56 1.00
CA TRP A 183 18.31 18.72 1.25
C TRP A 183 18.91 19.65 2.31
N LEU A 184 19.43 19.10 3.41
CA LEU A 184 20.08 19.92 4.44
C LEU A 184 21.30 20.68 3.88
N VAL A 185 22.15 20.01 3.10
CA VAL A 185 23.31 20.65 2.47
C VAL A 185 22.89 21.74 1.47
N ARG A 186 21.83 21.54 0.69
CA ARG A 186 21.36 22.56 -0.27
C ARG A 186 20.62 23.72 0.41
N GLY A 187 19.93 23.44 1.51
CA GLY A 187 19.15 24.42 2.25
C GLY A 187 20.01 25.33 3.15
N PHE A 188 21.01 24.75 3.84
CA PHE A 188 21.93 25.49 4.73
C PHE A 188 23.27 25.86 4.07
N GLY A 189 23.60 25.25 2.93
CA GLY A 189 24.80 25.57 2.17
C GLY A 189 24.63 26.82 1.31
N SER A 190 25.61 27.05 0.43
CA SER A 190 25.69 28.26 -0.40
C SER A 190 24.47 28.49 -1.31
N GLU A 191 23.77 27.43 -1.71
CA GLU A 191 22.62 27.52 -2.64
C GLU A 191 21.35 28.10 -1.98
N HIS A 192 21.21 28.05 -0.65
CA HIS A 192 20.03 28.50 0.12
C HIS A 192 18.68 28.12 -0.53
N PHE A 193 18.61 26.94 -1.14
CA PHE A 193 17.49 26.53 -1.98
C PHE A 193 16.57 25.57 -1.22
N TRP A 194 15.34 26.02 -0.98
CA TRP A 194 14.29 25.23 -0.34
C TRP A 194 13.12 25.06 -1.31
N ASP A 195 12.81 23.80 -1.66
CA ASP A 195 11.59 23.46 -2.41
C ASP A 195 10.54 22.92 -1.42
N PRO A 196 9.49 23.69 -1.09
CA PRO A 196 8.52 23.31 -0.07
C PRO A 196 7.77 22.02 -0.42
N ILE A 197 7.44 21.81 -1.70
CA ILE A 197 6.72 20.64 -2.17
C ILE A 197 7.59 19.39 -1.95
N ALA A 198 8.83 19.42 -2.41
CA ALA A 198 9.75 18.30 -2.25
C ALA A 198 10.03 17.98 -0.78
N PHE A 199 10.14 19.00 0.08
CA PHE A 199 10.42 18.83 1.51
C PHE A 199 9.23 18.22 2.26
N ILE A 200 8.03 18.78 2.13
CA ILE A 200 6.83 18.32 2.85
C ILE A 200 6.52 16.86 2.49
N PHE A 201 6.40 16.57 1.19
CA PHE A 201 6.09 15.21 0.74
C PHE A 201 7.26 14.25 0.93
N GLY A 202 8.50 14.75 0.94
CA GLY A 202 9.69 13.99 1.33
C GLY A 202 9.66 13.51 2.77
N ILE A 203 9.18 14.34 3.71
CA ILE A 203 8.98 13.95 5.11
C ILE A 203 7.88 12.90 5.23
N VAL A 204 6.73 13.13 4.58
CA VAL A 204 5.60 12.18 4.56
C VAL A 204 6.07 10.81 4.06
N GLN A 205 6.83 10.81 2.97
CA GLN A 205 7.37 9.59 2.38
C GLN A 205 8.35 8.88 3.31
N THR A 206 9.25 9.62 3.95
CA THR A 206 10.20 9.07 4.91
C THR A 206 9.47 8.43 6.08
N ALA A 207 8.40 9.05 6.58
CA ALA A 207 7.59 8.51 7.65
C ALA A 207 6.95 7.16 7.27
N PHE A 208 6.42 7.01 6.06
CA PHE A 208 5.91 5.74 5.58
C PHE A 208 7.00 4.69 5.34
N TYR A 209 8.22 5.10 4.95
CA TYR A 209 9.35 4.17 4.80
C TYR A 209 9.87 3.67 6.14
N LEU A 210 9.92 4.53 7.17
CA LEU A 210 10.22 4.12 8.54
C LEU A 210 9.18 3.13 9.05
N ASP A 211 7.90 3.38 8.76
CA ASP A 211 6.83 2.45 9.10
C ASP A 211 6.99 1.10 8.41
N PHE A 212 7.35 1.13 7.12
CA PHE A 212 7.62 -0.07 6.33
C PHE A 212 8.80 -0.87 6.87
N ALA A 213 9.91 -0.20 7.20
CA ALA A 213 11.07 -0.82 7.82
C ALA A 213 10.73 -1.42 9.19
N TRP A 214 9.93 -0.70 10.01
CA TRP A 214 9.47 -1.17 11.31
C TRP A 214 8.63 -2.44 11.18
N VAL A 215 7.58 -2.44 10.34
CA VAL A 215 6.71 -3.59 10.11
C VAL A 215 7.52 -4.80 9.63
N TYR A 216 8.48 -4.59 8.74
CA TYR A 216 9.34 -5.67 8.27
C TYR A 216 10.26 -6.22 9.37
N TYR A 217 10.91 -5.34 10.15
CA TYR A 217 11.80 -5.77 11.23
C TYR A 217 11.05 -6.53 12.32
N SER A 218 9.87 -6.06 12.73
CA SER A 218 9.02 -6.75 13.71
C SER A 218 8.63 -8.15 13.22
N ARG A 219 8.37 -8.33 11.92
CA ARG A 219 8.08 -9.63 11.32
C ARG A 219 9.24 -10.61 11.43
N GLN A 220 10.48 -10.16 11.21
CA GLN A 220 11.67 -11.02 11.23
C GLN A 220 11.96 -11.59 12.63
N ARG A 221 11.54 -10.89 13.70
CA ARG A 221 11.76 -11.31 15.10
C ARG A 221 10.90 -12.51 15.53
N VAL A 222 9.99 -13.02 14.69
CA VAL A 222 9.07 -14.12 15.04
C VAL A 222 9.57 -15.51 14.61
N LYS A 223 10.75 -15.65 13.99
CA LYS A 223 11.37 -16.97 13.76
C LYS A 223 12.30 -17.35 14.91
N LEU A 224 11.73 -17.69 16.08
CA LEU A 224 12.45 -18.45 17.09
C LEU A 224 12.41 -19.95 16.75
N ARG A 225 13.55 -20.60 17.00
CA ARG A 225 13.96 -21.97 16.64
C ARG A 225 13.08 -23.09 17.24
N ASN A 226 11.87 -22.81 17.74
CA ASN A 226 11.08 -23.70 18.60
C ASN A 226 9.55 -23.65 18.41
N GLY A 227 9.03 -23.40 17.19
CA GLY A 227 7.66 -23.78 16.81
C GLY A 227 6.48 -23.17 17.59
N GLY A 228 6.71 -22.16 18.44
CA GLY A 228 5.66 -21.40 19.11
C GLY A 228 5.29 -20.15 18.30
N VAL A 229 4.10 -20.16 17.69
CA VAL A 229 3.49 -18.97 17.09
C VAL A 229 3.17 -17.99 18.22
N VAL A 230 3.77 -16.80 18.20
CA VAL A 230 3.45 -15.72 19.13
C VAL A 230 2.46 -14.77 18.47
N ASP A 231 1.46 -14.42 19.27
CA ASP A 231 0.16 -13.87 18.89
C ASP A 231 0.17 -12.53 18.12
N SER A 232 -0.92 -12.37 17.39
CA SER A 232 -1.26 -11.32 16.42
C SER A 232 -1.34 -9.87 16.94
N GLU A 233 -0.86 -9.56 18.13
CA GLU A 233 -1.06 -8.24 18.76
C GLU A 233 -0.09 -7.15 18.28
N ASP A 234 1.08 -7.52 17.73
CA ASP A 234 2.08 -6.54 17.29
C ASP A 234 1.75 -5.88 15.93
N PHE A 235 0.81 -6.43 15.15
CA PHE A 235 0.37 -5.84 13.87
C PHE A 235 -0.44 -4.54 14.04
N SER A 236 -0.92 -4.26 15.26
CA SER A 236 -1.69 -3.06 15.61
C SER A 236 -0.83 -1.83 15.96
N LYS A 237 0.48 -2.02 16.19
CA LYS A 237 1.35 -1.01 16.84
C LYS A 237 2.00 0.02 15.93
N SER A 238 1.78 -0.05 14.61
CA SER A 238 2.27 1.00 13.72
C SER A 238 1.32 2.22 13.78
N TRP A 239 1.77 3.24 14.49
CA TRP A 239 1.03 4.42 14.93
C TRP A 239 0.52 5.31 13.78
N LEU A 240 1.27 5.41 12.66
CA LEU A 240 0.94 6.31 11.55
C LEU A 240 -0.16 5.75 10.65
N VAL A 241 -0.02 4.52 10.18
CA VAL A 241 -0.99 3.91 9.26
C VAL A 241 -2.29 3.60 9.99
N ASN A 242 -2.25 3.18 11.27
CA ASN A 242 -3.47 2.96 12.03
C ASN A 242 -4.27 4.27 12.20
N ARG A 243 -3.61 5.43 12.31
CA ARG A 243 -4.31 6.72 12.32
C ARG A 243 -4.87 7.08 10.95
N VAL A 244 -4.12 6.94 9.86
CA VAL A 244 -4.62 7.27 8.51
C VAL A 244 -5.74 6.32 8.04
N VAL A 245 -5.64 5.03 8.40
CA VAL A 245 -6.62 3.99 8.04
C VAL A 245 -7.83 4.00 8.99
N ASN A 246 -7.66 4.10 10.31
CA ASN A 246 -8.79 4.10 11.25
C ASN A 246 -9.51 5.44 11.33
N PHE A 247 -8.84 6.58 11.09
CA PHE A 247 -9.54 7.87 11.04
C PHE A 247 -10.61 7.87 9.94
N ARG A 248 -10.39 7.12 8.86
CA ARG A 248 -11.35 6.99 7.76
C ARG A 248 -12.30 5.81 7.95
N ALA A 249 -11.87 4.70 8.54
CA ALA A 249 -12.78 3.61 8.92
C ALA A 249 -13.89 4.11 9.86
N ARG A 250 -13.58 5.03 10.79
CA ARG A 250 -14.57 5.71 11.64
C ARG A 250 -15.53 6.62 10.88
N ARG A 251 -15.10 7.22 9.76
CA ARG A 251 -15.98 8.02 8.89
C ARG A 251 -16.88 7.14 8.04
N THR A 252 -16.34 6.10 7.42
CA THR A 252 -17.15 5.17 6.61
C THR A 252 -18.16 4.39 7.46
N SER A 253 -17.79 4.00 8.69
CA SER A 253 -18.76 3.41 9.62
C SER A 253 -19.77 4.43 10.15
N ALA A 254 -19.39 5.69 10.37
CA ALA A 254 -20.35 6.74 10.70
C ALA A 254 -21.30 7.06 9.53
N ASP A 255 -20.81 7.07 8.29
CA ASP A 255 -21.62 7.30 7.09
C ASP A 255 -22.53 6.09 6.78
N GLU A 256 -22.07 4.85 7.02
CA GLU A 256 -22.91 3.65 6.94
C GLU A 256 -23.95 3.58 8.07
N GLU A 257 -23.58 3.93 9.32
CA GLU A 257 -24.49 3.97 10.47
C GLU A 257 -25.50 5.12 10.33
N GLN A 258 -25.13 6.21 9.66
CA GLN A 258 -26.03 7.34 9.38
C GLN A 258 -26.97 7.04 8.19
N ASN A 259 -26.50 6.39 7.13
CA ASN A 259 -27.37 5.89 6.06
C ASN A 259 -28.35 4.82 6.56
N LEU A 260 -27.91 3.94 7.47
CA LEU A 260 -28.79 2.95 8.11
C LEU A 260 -29.84 3.59 9.02
N ARG A 261 -29.50 4.72 9.67
CA ARG A 261 -30.46 5.49 10.48
C ARG A 261 -31.48 6.24 9.61
N ASP A 262 -31.06 6.82 8.49
CA ASP A 262 -31.97 7.46 7.54
C ASP A 262 -32.91 6.44 6.86
N ASP A 263 -32.45 5.20 6.65
CA ASP A 263 -33.28 4.08 6.17
C ASP A 263 -34.20 3.51 7.28
N GLU A 264 -33.79 3.52 8.56
CA GLU A 264 -34.61 3.11 9.71
C GLU A 264 -35.67 4.16 10.11
N GLU A 265 -35.42 5.45 9.93
CA GLU A 265 -36.41 6.51 10.20
C GLU A 265 -37.54 6.58 9.14
N GLY A 266 -37.38 5.88 8.01
CA GLY A 266 -38.39 5.79 6.94
C GLY A 266 -39.39 4.63 7.08
N VAL A 267 -39.24 3.72 8.05
CA VAL A 267 -40.09 2.52 8.16
C VAL A 267 -40.56 2.33 9.60
N ASP A 268 -41.77 2.80 9.87
CA ASP A 268 -42.52 2.52 11.09
C ASP A 268 -42.66 1.00 11.35
N GLY A 269 -42.15 0.54 12.50
CA GLY A 269 -42.84 -0.49 13.30
C GLY A 269 -42.06 -1.76 13.67
N ARG A 270 -41.59 -1.76 14.93
CA ARG A 270 -41.39 -2.87 15.92
C ARG A 270 -39.93 -3.24 16.23
N PRO A 271 -39.50 -3.17 17.52
CA PRO A 271 -38.14 -3.56 17.90
C PRO A 271 -38.04 -5.08 18.08
N SER A 272 -37.22 -5.73 17.24
CA SER A 272 -36.76 -7.11 17.45
C SER A 272 -35.50 -7.09 18.31
N ASN A 273 -35.60 -7.67 19.50
CA ASN A 273 -34.54 -7.65 20.51
C ASN A 273 -33.56 -8.82 20.26
N ASN A 274 -32.56 -8.62 19.38
CA ASN A 274 -31.56 -9.65 19.07
C ASN A 274 -30.44 -9.67 20.12
N ARG A 275 -30.56 -10.58 21.08
CA ARG A 275 -29.56 -10.83 22.13
C ARG A 275 -28.48 -11.79 21.63
N TRP A 276 -27.39 -11.26 21.07
CA TRP A 276 -26.23 -12.06 20.64
C TRP A 276 -25.23 -12.25 21.80
N GLY A 277 -24.92 -13.51 22.13
CA GLY A 277 -23.86 -13.88 23.06
C GLY A 277 -22.52 -14.15 22.35
N PRO A 278 -21.36 -14.14 23.06
CA PRO A 278 -20.03 -14.03 22.45
C PRO A 278 -19.48 -15.31 21.79
N ARG A 279 -20.30 -16.36 21.65
CA ARG A 279 -19.91 -17.63 21.03
C ARG A 279 -21.00 -18.02 20.05
N GLY A 280 -20.80 -17.60 18.79
CA GLY A 280 -21.73 -17.85 17.69
C GLY A 280 -21.94 -19.33 17.43
N ILE A 281 -23.11 -19.83 17.82
CA ILE A 281 -23.72 -21.05 17.29
C ILE A 281 -25.19 -20.66 17.04
N SER A 282 -25.54 -20.49 15.77
CA SER A 282 -26.92 -20.28 15.34
C SER A 282 -27.62 -21.64 15.27
N ILE A 283 -28.37 -21.98 16.32
CA ILE A 283 -29.38 -23.06 16.26
C ILE A 283 -30.69 -22.36 15.93
N ALA A 284 -31.08 -22.41 14.65
CA ALA A 284 -32.46 -22.20 14.27
C ALA A 284 -33.21 -23.48 14.64
N ALA A 285 -33.97 -23.42 15.74
CA ALA A 285 -34.92 -24.45 16.11
C ALA A 285 -36.25 -24.08 15.49
N ASP A 286 -36.46 -24.51 14.24
CA ASP A 286 -37.77 -24.49 13.58
C ASP A 286 -37.77 -25.59 12.51
N ASP A 287 -37.86 -26.83 12.98
CA ASP A 287 -38.16 -28.05 12.21
C ASP A 287 -38.19 -29.20 13.22
N THR A 288 -39.31 -29.41 13.93
CA THR A 288 -39.73 -30.67 14.61
C THR A 288 -40.99 -30.50 15.45
N LEU A 289 -42.02 -29.84 14.92
CA LEU A 289 -43.38 -29.95 15.45
C LEU A 289 -44.35 -30.07 14.28
N ASP A 290 -44.46 -31.29 13.75
CA ASP A 290 -45.74 -31.86 13.32
C ASP A 290 -45.59 -33.36 13.06
N HIS A 291 -46.43 -34.14 13.74
CA HIS A 291 -46.67 -35.59 13.63
C HIS A 291 -45.67 -36.56 14.29
N GLN A 292 -45.88 -36.85 15.58
CA GLN A 292 -46.16 -38.21 16.07
C GLN A 292 -46.27 -38.22 17.60
N ASP A 293 -47.49 -38.05 18.10
CA ASP A 293 -47.89 -38.59 19.40
C ASP A 293 -49.21 -39.33 19.17
N GLN A 294 -49.18 -40.65 19.24
CA GLN A 294 -50.08 -41.40 20.12
C GLN A 294 -49.80 -42.91 20.07
N HIS A 295 -49.32 -43.39 21.23
CA HIS A 295 -49.57 -44.68 21.85
C HIS A 295 -48.91 -45.93 21.29
N HIS A 296 -47.74 -46.20 21.89
CA HIS A 296 -47.42 -47.51 22.44
C HIS A 296 -48.34 -47.85 23.64
N ASP A 297 -48.52 -49.16 23.83
CA ASP A 297 -49.02 -49.89 25.01
C ASP A 297 -50.50 -50.29 25.01
N ALA A 298 -50.76 -51.51 24.50
CA ALA A 298 -51.63 -52.48 25.16
C ALA A 298 -51.38 -53.90 24.60
N ASP A 299 -50.78 -54.73 25.45
CA ASP A 299 -51.13 -56.13 25.70
C ASP A 299 -50.85 -57.20 24.62
N GLU A 300 -49.79 -57.97 24.89
CA GLU A 300 -49.88 -59.43 24.97
C GLU A 300 -51.26 -59.85 25.51
N LEU A 301 -52.04 -60.58 24.71
CA LEU A 301 -52.93 -61.69 25.09
C LEU A 301 -53.93 -61.95 23.94
N GLU A 302 -53.67 -63.02 23.19
CA GLU A 302 -54.65 -63.95 22.58
C GLU A 302 -54.06 -64.57 21.31
N SER A 303 -53.21 -65.57 21.53
CA SER A 303 -53.36 -66.82 20.79
C SER A 303 -54.81 -67.30 20.89
N ASP A 304 -55.32 -67.86 19.80
CA ASP A 304 -56.59 -68.57 19.69
C ASP A 304 -57.87 -67.72 19.71
N ARG A 305 -58.26 -67.26 18.52
CA ARG A 305 -59.63 -67.48 17.98
C ARG A 305 -59.54 -67.49 16.47
N GLU A 306 -59.61 -68.68 15.88
CA GLU A 306 -60.82 -69.16 15.21
C GLU A 306 -61.09 -68.37 13.93
N ALA A 307 -60.69 -68.90 12.77
CA ALA A 307 -61.58 -69.77 12.00
C ALA A 307 -62.93 -69.07 11.68
N ARG A 308 -62.94 -68.27 10.61
CA ARG A 308 -63.97 -68.27 9.57
C ARG A 308 -63.64 -67.27 8.46
#